data_AF-E0I332-F1
#
_entry.id   AF-E0I332-F1
#
_cell.length_a   1.000
_cell.length_b   1.000
_cell.length_c   1.000
_cell.angle_alpha   90.00
_cell.angle_beta   90.00
_cell.angle_gamma   90.00
#
_symmetry.space_group_name_H-M   'P 1'
#
loop_
_entity.id
_entity.type
_entity.pdbx_description
1 polymer ?
#
loop_
_entity_poly.entity_id
_entity_poly.type
_entity_poly.pdbx_seq_one_letter_code
_entity_poly.pdbx_strand_id
1 'polypeptide(L)' 'MMLWGTLLAIGLTVVLSFLFGPYGGIIVLAVLFGFVFSNYYSNKRIERDVQLIKQKLGVIEESTEEKLPDPQTPAN' A
#
# COMPACT_ATOMS: atom_id res chain seq x y z
N MET A 1 3.92 -22.02 4.79
CA MET A 1 2.82 -21.06 4.52
C MET A 1 2.88 -20.49 3.11
N MET A 2 4.05 -20.03 2.64
CA MET A 2 4.20 -19.48 1.27
C MET A 2 3.85 -20.47 0.15
N LEU A 3 4.26 -21.75 0.27
CA LEU A 3 3.97 -22.81 -0.71
C LEU A 3 2.48 -23.03 -0.98
N TRP A 4 1.64 -22.99 0.06
CA TRP A 4 0.19 -23.13 -0.08
C TRP A 4 -0.43 -21.94 -0.81
N GLY A 5 0.06 -20.73 -0.53
CA GLY A 5 -0.35 -19.53 -1.25
C GLY A 5 0.02 -19.59 -2.73
N THR A 6 1.23 -20.06 -3.06
CA THR A 6 1.67 -20.21 -4.45
C THR A 6 0.84 -21.24 -5.20
N LEU A 7 0.54 -22.39 -4.59
CA LEU A 7 -0.28 -23.43 -5.21
C LEU A 7 -1.70 -22.92 -5.53
N LEU A 8 -2.28 -22.17 -4.60
CA LEU A 8 -3.60 -21.58 -4.75
C LEU A 8 -3.61 -20.50 -5.84
N ALA A 9 -2.56 -19.67 -5.90
CA ALA A 9 -2.41 -18.63 -6.93
C ALA A 9 -2.29 -19.23 -8.35
N ILE A 10 -1.52 -20.30 -8.52
CA ILE A 10 -1.39 -20.99 -9.81
C ILE A 10 -2.73 -21.59 -10.23
N GLY A 11 -3.41 -22.29 -9.32
CA GLY A 11 -4.73 -22.88 -9.60
C GLY A 11 -5.76 -21.83 -10.00
N LEU A 12 -5.81 -20.72 -9.27
CA LEU A 12 -6.71 -19.60 -9.56
C LEU A 12 -6.42 -19.01 -10.95
N THR A 13 -5.14 -18.83 -11.29
CA THR A 13 -4.71 -18.28 -12.58
C THR A 13 -5.12 -19.16 -13.76
N VAL A 14 -4.98 -20.49 -13.62
CA VAL A 14 -5.39 -21.46 -14.65
C VAL A 14 -6.91 -21.45 -14.82
N VAL A 15 -7.67 -21.46 -13.72
CA VAL A 15 -9.15 -21.40 -13.76
C VAL A 15 -9.64 -20.10 -14.40
N LEU A 16 -9.07 -18.96 -14.02
CA LEU A 16 -9.39 -17.65 -14.59
C LEU A 16 -9.06 -17.58 -16.09
N SER A 17 -7.92 -18.15 -16.51
CA SER A 17 -7.54 -18.19 -17.92
C SER A 17 -8.48 -19.05 -18.75
N PHE A 18 -8.93 -20.19 -18.21
CA PHE A 18 -9.87 -21.07 -18.90
C PHE A 18 -11.28 -20.48 -18.97
N LEU A 19 -11.74 -19.83 -17.89
CA LEU A 19 -13.09 -19.26 -17.81
C LEU A 19 -13.26 -18.02 -18.69
N PHE A 20 -12.23 -17.17 -18.77
CA PHE A 20 -12.31 -15.88 -19.48
C PHE A 20 -11.64 -15.86 -20.85
N GLY A 21 -10.93 -16.93 -21.23
CA GLY A 21 -10.28 -17.05 -22.54
C GLY A 21 -9.36 -15.84 -22.84
N PRO A 22 -9.43 -15.23 -24.04
CA PRO A 22 -8.54 -14.10 -24.41
C PRO A 22 -8.79 -12.84 -23.55
N TYR A 23 -9.94 -12.73 -22.88
CA TYR A 23 -10.27 -11.60 -22.02
C TYR A 23 -9.68 -11.74 -20.60
N GLY A 24 -9.10 -12.90 -20.26
CA GLY A 24 -8.50 -13.15 -18.95
C GLY A 24 -7.42 -12.14 -18.58
N GLY A 25 -6.62 -11.67 -19.56
CA GLY A 25 -5.58 -10.67 -19.31
C GLY A 25 -6.14 -9.32 -18.83
N ILE A 26 -7.25 -8.85 -19.42
CA ILE A 26 -7.88 -7.58 -19.04
C ILE A 26 -8.47 -7.67 -17.64
N ILE A 27 -9.06 -8.83 -17.30
CA ILE A 27 -9.65 -9.06 -15.98
C ILE A 27 -8.58 -9.12 -14.91
N VAL A 28 -7.44 -9.77 -15.18
CA VAL A 28 -6.30 -9.78 -14.26
C VAL A 28 -5.80 -8.36 -14.01
N LEU A 29 -5.70 -7.52 -15.04
CA LEU A 29 -5.36 -6.11 -14.88
C LEU A 29 -6.38 -5.36 -14.02
N ALA A 30 -7.68 -5.55 -14.24
CA ALA A 30 -8.73 -4.92 -13.44
C ALA A 30 -8.68 -5.35 -11.97
N VAL A 31 -8.45 -6.65 -11.70
CA VAL A 31 -8.31 -7.20 -10.34
C VAL A 31 -7.06 -6.65 -9.66
N LEU A 32 -5.92 -6.60 -10.35
CA LEU A 32 -4.71 -6.00 -9.82
C LEU A 32 -4.91 -4.52 -9.49
N PHE A 33 -5.55 -3.77 -10.37
CA PHE A 33 -5.83 -2.36 -10.15
C PHE A 33 -6.73 -2.15 -8.94
N GLY A 34 -7.81 -2.93 -8.82
CA GLY A 34 -8.70 -2.92 -7.67
C GLY A 34 -8.00 -3.32 -6.37
N PHE A 35 -7.11 -4.31 -6.43
CA PHE A 35 -6.35 -4.78 -5.27
C PHE A 35 -5.35 -3.72 -4.78
N VAL A 36 -4.61 -3.09 -5.69
CA VAL A 36 -3.67 -2.00 -5.35
C VAL A 36 -4.44 -0.81 -4.78
N PHE A 37 -5.55 -0.41 -5.41
CA PHE A 37 -6.36 0.70 -4.93
C PHE A 37 -6.97 0.42 -3.55
N SER A 38 -7.47 -0.80 -3.33
CA SER A 38 -8.00 -1.23 -2.04
C SER A 38 -6.94 -1.23 -0.94
N ASN A 39 -5.73 -1.70 -1.25
CA ASN A 39 -4.60 -1.62 -0.32
C ASN A 39 -4.22 -0.18 -0.02
N TYR A 40 -4.13 0.69 -1.02
CA TYR A 40 -3.83 2.10 -0.81
C TYR A 40 -4.87 2.78 0.09
N TYR A 41 -6.15 2.56 -0.18
CA TYR A 41 -7.23 3.13 0.63
C TYR A 41 -7.23 2.58 2.05
N SER A 42 -7.01 1.27 2.21
CA SER A 42 -6.94 0.62 3.52
C SER A 42 -5.74 1.12 4.32
N ASN A 43 -4.58 1.30 3.68
CA ASN A 43 -3.39 1.84 4.32
C ASN A 43 -3.61 3.27 4.81
N LYS A 44 -4.22 4.12 3.97
CA LYS A 44 -4.59 5.50 4.34
C LYS A 44 -5.61 5.57 5.47
N ARG A 45 -6.54 4.60 5.53
CA ARG A 45 -7.51 4.49 6.63
C ARG A 45 -6.81 4.11 7.93
N ILE A 46 -5.95 3.10 7.89
CA ILE A 46 -5.16 2.67 9.06
C ILE A 46 -4.27 3.81 9.56
N GLU A 47 -3.60 4.54 8.66
CA GLU A 47 -2.75 5.67 9.01
C GLU A 47 -3.54 6.77 9.75
N ARG A 48 -4.74 7.11 9.26
CA ARG A 48 -5.64 8.06 9.92
C ARG A 48 -6.08 7.55 11.29
N ASP A 49 -6.45 6.29 11.41
CA ASP A 49 -6.90 5.70 12.67
C ASP A 49 -5.76 5.71 13.70
N VAL A 50 -4.53 5.40 13.27
CA VAL A 50 -3.33 5.48 14.10
C VAL A 50 -3.06 6.93 14.53
N GLN A 51 -3.21 7.91 13.64
CA GLN A 51 -3.07 9.34 14.00
C GLN A 51 -4.11 9.78 15.03
N LEU A 52 -5.37 9.38 14.89
CA LEU A 52 -6.42 9.70 15.86
C LEU A 52 -6.15 9.05 17.23
N ILE A 53 -5.65 7.82 17.23
CA ILE A 53 -5.24 7.12 18.45
C ILE A 53 -4.06 7.84 19.12
N LYS A 54 -3.03 8.23 18.35
CA LYS A 54 -1.88 9.02 18.83
C LYS A 54 -2.32 10.36 19.45
N GLN A 55 -3.26 11.06 18.81
CA GLN A 55 -3.84 12.30 19.35
C GLN A 55 -4.56 12.06 20.68
N LYS A 56 -5.36 11.00 20.79
CA LYS A 56 -6.07 10.64 22.04
C LYS A 56 -5.13 10.20 23.16
N LEU A 57 -3.99 9.59 22.82
CA LEU A 57 -2.95 9.19 23.75
C LEU A 57 -2.00 10.35 24.13
N GLY A 58 -2.16 11.53 23.55
CA GLY A 58 -1.27 12.69 23.79
C GLY A 58 0.13 12.52 23.19
N VAL A 59 0.36 11.48 22.38
CA VAL A 59 1.63 11.23 21.67
C VAL A 59 1.56 11.93 20.32
N ILE A 60 1.37 13.24 20.33
CA ILE A 60 1.65 14.08 19.17
C ILE A 60 3.08 14.55 19.38
N GLU A 61 4.04 13.77 18.88
CA GLU A 61 5.34 14.34 18.57
C GLU A 61 5.07 15.36 17.46
N GLU A 62 5.09 16.65 17.80
CA GLU A 62 5.88 17.60 17.02
C GLU A 62 7.29 17.02 16.93
N SER A 63 7.49 15.99 16.10
CA SER A 63 8.81 15.67 15.60
C SER A 63 9.10 16.78 14.60
N THR A 64 9.55 17.89 15.17
CA THR A 64 10.77 18.57 14.78
C THR A 64 10.97 18.52 13.29
N GLU A 65 10.61 19.63 12.66
CA GLU A 65 11.57 20.37 11.84
C GLU A 65 12.58 19.42 11.19
N GLU A 66 12.29 19.04 9.96
CA GLU A 66 13.31 18.97 8.91
C GLU A 66 14.05 20.34 8.88
N LYS A 67 14.80 20.66 9.93
CA LYS A 67 15.82 21.67 9.90
C LYS A 67 17.07 20.95 9.45
N LEU A 68 17.07 20.63 8.15
CA LEU A 68 18.33 20.52 7.45
C LEU A 68 19.07 21.84 7.75
N PRO A 69 20.27 21.82 8.36
CA PRO A 69 21.05 23.05 8.44
C PRO A 69 21.32 23.49 7.00
N ASP A 70 20.71 24.61 6.60
CA ASP A 70 21.03 25.25 5.33
C ASP A 70 22.54 25.54 5.30
N PRO A 71 23.32 24.95 4.37
CA PRO A 71 24.76 25.17 4.30
C PRO A 71 25.15 26.56 3.77
N GLN A 72 24.22 27.53 3.72
CA GLN A 72 24.53 28.89 3.31
C GLN A 72 25.06 29.75 4.47
N THR A 73 26.33 29.48 4.79
CA THR A 73 27.42 30.48 4.79
C THR A 73 26.98 31.94 4.71
N PRO A 74 27.23 32.75 5.75
CA PRO A 74 27.70 34.11 5.55
C PRO A 74 29.23 34.11 5.58
N ALA A 75 29.80 34.55 4.46
CA ALA A 75 31.16 35.01 4.39
C ALA A 75 31.28 36.36 5.11
N ASN A 76 32.40 36.53 5.82
CA ASN A 76 32.92 37.72 6.52
C ASN A 76 32.54 37.87 7.99
#